data_AF-A0A1I1N0H9-F1
#
_entry.id   AF-A0A1I1N0H9-F1
#
_cell.length_a   1.000
_cell.length_b   1.000
_cell.length_c   1.000
_cell.angle_alpha   90.00
_cell.angle_beta   90.00
_cell.angle_gamma   90.00
#
_symmetry.space_group_name_H-M   'P 1'
#
loop_
_entity.id
_entity.type
_entity.pdbx_description
1 polymer ?
#
loop_
_entity_poly.entity_id
_entity_poly.type
_entity_poly.pdbx_seq_one_letter_code
_entity_poly.pdbx_strand_id
1 'polypeptide(L)'
;MNTNGIKKKKKKITKFRHKLESGKKKTKKLSFITVLSFLLFELVFMVCTFPFLLLYGPFENAKRIYVGSAMGTMNTQYLATWFLSDEKIDSIIGKSSSETKDETTNVNEVKIPKNKDDTIELYDITDNPKYKGHYLVIKDSTRVKIGTSSKLETEGETTTEIAENSGAIAAVNGGAFVDRSSVKWTGTGAFPDGIVISDGKKVWNSLDEDSKTDLFAITKDGILIVGKYSENQLKELEVQEALSFGPTLVVNGKMTEITMDGGIAPRTAIGQREDGAIILLVIDGRSLTSLGATYKEVQEVLYKLGAINAINLDGGKSTTMYYDGEIINTPSNSMGERTIPTAVIVK
;
A
#
# COMPACT_ATOMS: atom_id res chain seq x y z
N MET A 1 35.52 -94.22 17.06
CA MET A 1 34.73 -93.20 16.32
C MET A 1 33.38 -93.01 17.01
N ASN A 2 33.19 -91.92 17.74
CA ASN A 2 31.97 -91.65 18.52
C ASN A 2 31.05 -90.67 17.76
N THR A 3 30.18 -91.21 16.91
CA THR A 3 29.35 -90.46 15.93
C THR A 3 28.13 -89.76 16.56
N ASN A 4 27.90 -89.90 17.87
CA ASN A 4 26.75 -89.33 18.57
C ASN A 4 26.96 -87.91 19.12
N GLY A 5 28.20 -87.44 19.28
CA GLY A 5 28.50 -86.07 19.73
C GLY A 5 28.32 -84.99 18.66
N ILE A 6 28.56 -85.33 17.38
CA ILE A 6 28.56 -84.39 16.26
C ILE A 6 27.12 -84.05 15.82
N LYS A 7 26.17 -85.00 15.90
CA LYS A 7 24.75 -84.78 15.57
C LYS A 7 24.03 -83.85 16.58
N LYS A 8 24.35 -83.91 17.88
CA LYS A 8 23.76 -83.02 18.90
C LYS A 8 24.26 -81.56 18.77
N LYS A 9 25.54 -81.35 18.43
CA LYS A 9 26.10 -80.01 18.19
C LYS A 9 25.52 -79.37 16.92
N LYS A 10 25.39 -80.13 15.81
CA LYS A 10 24.76 -79.63 14.58
C LYS A 10 23.29 -79.26 14.78
N LYS A 11 22.49 -80.04 15.53
CA LYS A 11 21.07 -79.74 15.82
C LYS A 11 20.89 -78.49 16.70
N LYS A 12 21.77 -78.25 17.69
CA LYS A 12 21.74 -77.02 18.50
C LYS A 12 22.12 -75.78 17.68
N ILE A 13 23.11 -75.90 16.79
CA ILE A 13 23.54 -74.78 15.93
C ILE A 13 22.50 -74.46 14.85
N THR A 14 21.79 -75.44 14.30
CA THR A 14 20.65 -75.19 13.37
C THR A 14 19.46 -74.56 14.09
N LYS A 15 19.11 -74.99 15.31
CA LYS A 15 18.04 -74.37 16.10
C LYS A 15 18.38 -72.94 16.55
N PHE A 16 19.67 -72.64 16.78
CA PHE A 16 20.14 -71.30 17.13
C PHE A 16 20.16 -70.37 15.89
N ARG A 17 20.56 -70.88 14.71
CA ARG A 17 20.44 -70.14 13.44
C ARG A 17 18.99 -69.84 13.07
N HIS A 18 18.08 -70.81 13.24
CA HIS A 18 16.66 -70.59 12.95
C HIS A 18 15.99 -69.58 13.90
N LYS A 19 16.51 -69.42 15.12
CA LYS A 19 16.03 -68.43 16.12
C LYS A 19 16.65 -67.03 15.93
N LEU A 20 17.80 -66.94 15.25
CA LEU A 20 18.42 -65.67 14.88
C LEU A 20 17.83 -65.09 13.58
N GLU A 21 17.28 -65.92 12.69
CA GLU A 21 16.61 -65.44 11.47
C GLU A 21 15.15 -65.00 11.68
N SER A 22 14.49 -65.43 12.76
CA SER A 22 13.10 -65.04 13.06
C SER A 22 12.96 -63.68 13.77
N GLY A 23 14.04 -62.90 13.86
CA GLY A 23 14.11 -61.67 14.67
C GLY A 23 14.50 -60.40 13.90
N LYS A 24 14.53 -60.40 12.57
CA LYS A 24 14.65 -59.14 11.82
C LYS A 24 13.30 -58.41 11.91
N LYS A 25 13.14 -57.54 12.91
CA LYS A 25 12.09 -56.50 12.90
C LYS A 25 12.20 -55.79 11.55
N LYS A 26 11.25 -56.07 10.65
CA LYS A 26 11.09 -55.29 9.42
C LYS A 26 10.90 -53.85 9.87
N THR A 27 11.93 -53.00 9.73
CA THR A 27 11.76 -51.56 9.83
C THR A 27 10.75 -51.21 8.74
N LYS A 28 9.49 -50.96 9.11
CA LYS A 28 8.47 -50.52 8.16
C LYS A 28 9.02 -49.22 7.56
N LYS A 29 9.54 -49.26 6.34
CA LYS A 29 9.86 -48.04 5.59
C LYS A 29 8.56 -47.26 5.51
N LEU A 30 8.56 -45.99 5.97
CA LEU A 30 7.39 -45.15 5.83
C LEU A 30 6.95 -45.16 4.37
N SER A 31 5.67 -45.40 4.12
CA SER A 31 5.16 -45.36 2.77
C SER A 31 5.26 -43.92 2.24
N PHE A 32 5.54 -43.76 0.95
CA PHE A 32 5.59 -42.43 0.32
C PHE A 32 4.31 -41.63 0.59
N ILE A 33 3.16 -42.30 0.62
CA ILE A 33 1.86 -41.71 0.97
C ILE A 33 1.85 -41.18 2.40
N THR A 34 2.42 -41.92 3.37
CA THR A 34 2.51 -41.46 4.76
C THR A 34 3.39 -40.21 4.89
N VAL A 35 4.51 -40.16 4.16
CA VAL A 35 5.38 -38.97 4.13
C VAL A 35 4.66 -37.78 3.51
N LEU A 36 3.96 -37.98 2.39
CA LEU A 36 3.19 -36.94 1.72
C LEU A 36 2.03 -36.42 2.59
N SER A 37 1.29 -37.32 3.24
CA SER A 37 0.23 -36.95 4.19
C SER A 37 0.78 -36.19 5.40
N PHE A 38 1.96 -36.56 5.89
CA PHE A 38 2.63 -35.85 6.98
C PHE A 38 3.06 -34.44 6.54
N LEU A 39 3.67 -34.28 5.37
CA LEU A 39 4.03 -32.97 4.83
C LEU A 39 2.82 -32.08 4.58
N LEU A 40 1.73 -32.65 4.06
CA LEU A 40 0.46 -31.93 3.88
C LEU A 40 -0.12 -31.50 5.24
N PHE A 41 -0.05 -32.37 6.24
CA PHE A 41 -0.48 -32.05 7.60
C PHE A 41 0.35 -30.90 8.19
N GLU A 42 1.68 -30.94 8.08
CA GLU A 42 2.57 -29.86 8.54
C GLU A 42 2.25 -28.53 7.84
N LEU A 43 2.00 -28.56 6.53
CA LEU A 43 1.62 -27.37 5.77
C LEU A 43 0.29 -26.79 6.26
N VAL A 44 -0.74 -27.63 6.42
CA VAL A 44 -2.06 -27.20 6.92
C VAL A 44 -1.94 -26.69 8.35
N PHE A 45 -1.21 -27.41 9.21
CA PHE A 45 -0.96 -27.01 10.58
C PHE A 45 -0.27 -25.65 10.65
N MET A 46 0.77 -25.42 9.83
CA MET A 46 1.46 -24.15 9.73
C MET A 46 0.51 -23.03 9.27
N VAL A 47 -0.26 -23.23 8.20
CA VAL A 47 -1.20 -22.22 7.69
C VAL A 47 -2.28 -21.89 8.74
N CYS A 48 -2.77 -22.87 9.48
CA CYS A 48 -3.77 -22.66 10.52
C CYS A 48 -3.19 -21.97 11.77
N THR A 49 -1.95 -22.28 12.17
CA THR A 49 -1.36 -21.77 13.42
C THR A 49 -0.59 -20.46 13.23
N PHE A 50 -0.04 -20.21 12.04
CA PHE A 50 0.80 -19.05 11.77
C PHE A 50 0.10 -17.70 12.01
N PRO A 51 -1.17 -17.47 11.61
CA PRO A 51 -1.87 -16.24 11.94
C PRO A 51 -1.96 -15.98 13.45
N PHE A 52 -2.21 -17.03 14.25
CA PHE A 52 -2.24 -16.90 15.70
C PHE A 52 -0.85 -16.61 16.28
N LEU A 53 0.19 -17.29 15.79
CA LEU A 53 1.56 -17.04 16.22
C LEU A 53 2.02 -15.61 15.87
N LEU A 54 1.66 -15.11 14.69
CA LEU A 54 2.01 -13.77 14.24
C LEU A 54 1.24 -12.68 15.02
N LEU A 55 -0.08 -12.85 15.17
CA LEU A 55 -0.97 -11.82 15.73
C LEU A 55 -1.01 -11.80 17.26
N TYR A 56 -0.84 -12.96 17.90
CA TYR A 56 -0.86 -13.10 19.36
C TYR A 56 0.52 -13.42 19.97
N GLY A 57 1.53 -13.72 19.14
CA GLY A 57 2.89 -13.94 19.61
C GLY A 57 3.69 -12.64 19.88
N PRO A 58 4.97 -12.79 20.27
CA PRO A 58 5.82 -11.69 20.73
C PRO A 58 6.43 -10.84 19.60
N PHE A 59 6.00 -11.01 18.35
CA PHE A 59 6.61 -10.39 17.17
C PHE A 59 5.97 -9.03 16.84
N GLU A 60 6.16 -8.02 17.68
CA GLU A 60 5.45 -6.73 17.56
C GLU A 60 5.66 -6.03 16.22
N ASN A 61 6.88 -6.03 15.66
CA ASN A 61 7.15 -5.41 14.36
C ASN A 61 6.46 -6.15 13.21
N ALA A 62 6.57 -7.49 13.17
CA ALA A 62 5.94 -8.30 12.13
C ALA A 62 4.41 -8.22 12.20
N LYS A 63 3.87 -8.23 13.43
CA LYS A 63 2.46 -8.02 13.73
C LYS A 63 1.99 -6.65 13.22
N ARG A 64 2.71 -5.58 13.53
CA ARG A 64 2.38 -4.22 13.07
C ARG A 64 2.43 -4.09 11.55
N ILE A 65 3.46 -4.63 10.89
CA ILE A 65 3.57 -4.62 9.42
C ILE A 65 2.42 -5.39 8.80
N TYR A 66 2.11 -6.59 9.30
CA TYR A 66 1.02 -7.40 8.76
C TYR A 66 -0.34 -6.73 8.94
N VAL A 67 -0.65 -6.29 10.16
CA VAL A 67 -1.92 -5.62 10.46
C VAL A 67 -2.02 -4.30 9.71
N GLY A 68 -0.95 -3.51 9.65
CA GLY A 68 -0.89 -2.27 8.86
C GLY A 68 -1.06 -2.50 7.35
N SER A 69 -0.44 -3.55 6.79
CA SER A 69 -0.60 -3.92 5.38
C SER A 69 -2.05 -4.36 5.07
N ALA A 70 -2.63 -5.16 5.97
CA ALA A 70 -3.99 -5.65 5.83
C ALA A 70 -5.01 -4.51 5.92
N MET A 71 -4.82 -3.60 6.88
CA MET A 71 -5.72 -2.47 7.13
C MET A 71 -5.52 -1.31 6.14
N GLY A 72 -4.31 -1.16 5.59
CA GLY A 72 -3.96 -0.14 4.61
C GLY A 72 -4.56 -0.34 3.21
N THR A 73 -5.34 -1.39 2.98
CA THR A 73 -6.10 -1.59 1.74
C THR A 73 -7.49 -2.14 2.08
N MET A 74 -8.56 -1.49 1.61
CA MET A 74 -9.95 -1.84 1.99
C MET A 74 -10.30 -3.31 1.72
N ASN A 75 -9.80 -3.88 0.61
CA ASN A 75 -10.07 -5.26 0.23
C ASN A 75 -9.32 -6.32 1.06
N THR A 76 -8.36 -5.94 1.91
CA THR A 76 -7.55 -6.89 2.70
C THR A 76 -7.78 -6.79 4.20
N GLN A 77 -8.67 -5.89 4.65
CA GLN A 77 -8.96 -5.67 6.07
C GLN A 77 -9.37 -6.98 6.79
N TYR A 78 -10.07 -7.87 6.08
CA TYR A 78 -10.48 -9.19 6.58
C TYR A 78 -9.31 -10.04 7.11
N LEU A 79 -8.09 -9.86 6.59
CA LEU A 79 -6.90 -10.58 7.04
C LEU A 79 -6.50 -10.24 8.48
N ALA A 80 -6.88 -9.05 8.97
CA ALA A 80 -6.70 -8.64 10.35
C ALA A 80 -8.00 -8.82 11.16
N THR A 81 -9.15 -8.40 10.63
CA THR A 81 -10.43 -8.39 11.35
C THR A 81 -11.03 -9.77 11.61
N TRP A 82 -10.59 -10.82 10.90
CA TRP A 82 -10.95 -12.20 11.26
C TRP A 82 -10.37 -12.67 12.59
N PHE A 83 -9.25 -12.09 13.01
CA PHE A 83 -8.49 -12.56 14.17
C PHE A 83 -8.42 -11.56 15.31
N LEU A 84 -8.65 -10.27 15.03
CA LEU A 84 -8.51 -9.18 15.98
C LEU A 84 -9.77 -8.32 15.98
N SER A 85 -10.17 -7.84 17.16
CA SER A 85 -11.20 -6.80 17.27
C SER A 85 -10.65 -5.45 16.81
N ASP A 86 -11.53 -4.53 16.41
CA ASP A 86 -11.16 -3.17 16.01
C ASP A 86 -10.32 -2.47 17.09
N GLU A 87 -10.71 -2.58 18.37
CA GLU A 87 -9.92 -2.03 19.49
C GLU A 87 -8.49 -2.61 19.57
N LYS A 88 -8.35 -3.90 19.26
CA LYS A 88 -7.04 -4.57 19.31
C LYS A 88 -6.19 -4.17 18.12
N ILE A 89 -6.80 -4.05 16.94
CA ILE A 89 -6.19 -3.51 15.74
C ILE A 89 -5.68 -2.10 16.02
N ASP A 90 -6.51 -1.21 16.58
CA ASP A 90 -6.13 0.14 16.99
C ASP A 90 -4.98 0.13 18.00
N SER A 91 -4.97 -0.80 18.96
CA SER A 91 -3.86 -0.92 19.92
C SER A 91 -2.52 -1.37 19.28
N ILE A 92 -2.58 -2.22 18.26
CA ILE A 92 -1.41 -2.77 17.56
C ILE A 92 -0.84 -1.75 16.58
N ILE A 93 -1.74 -1.06 15.90
CA ILE A 93 -1.46 0.02 14.96
C ILE A 93 -1.02 1.29 15.71
N GLY A 94 -1.40 1.41 16.98
CA GLY A 94 -1.24 2.61 17.78
C GLY A 94 -2.50 3.44 17.64
N LYS A 95 -3.16 3.74 18.77
CA LYS A 95 -4.23 4.72 18.82
C LYS A 95 -3.67 6.00 18.21
N SER A 96 -4.37 6.59 17.25
CA SER A 96 -4.24 8.01 16.88
C SER A 96 -4.65 8.86 18.09
N SER A 97 -3.94 8.76 19.21
CA SER A 97 -3.95 9.79 20.24
C SER A 97 -3.14 10.93 19.66
N SER A 98 -3.90 11.81 19.01
CA SER A 98 -3.55 13.10 18.45
C SER A 98 -2.57 13.86 19.34
N GLU A 99 -1.28 13.70 19.08
CA GLU A 99 -0.25 14.70 19.32
C GLU A 99 0.73 14.76 18.14
N THR A 100 0.28 14.49 16.91
CA THR A 100 0.83 15.31 15.83
C THR A 100 0.34 16.71 16.15
N LYS A 101 1.25 17.56 16.64
CA LYS A 101 1.08 19.01 16.54
C LYS A 101 0.45 19.28 15.18
N ASP A 102 -0.67 20.00 15.13
CA ASP A 102 -1.30 20.47 13.90
C ASP A 102 -0.30 21.42 13.20
N GLU A 103 0.82 20.88 12.72
CA GLU A 103 1.84 21.60 11.99
C GLU A 103 1.24 21.87 10.62
N THR A 104 0.78 23.10 10.47
CA THR A 104 0.27 23.61 9.22
C THR A 104 1.44 23.98 8.31
N THR A 105 1.22 23.87 7.01
CA THR A 105 2.21 24.26 6.01
C THR A 105 2.52 25.76 6.12
N ASN A 106 3.81 26.10 6.18
CA ASN A 106 4.31 27.47 6.10
C ASN A 106 4.40 27.88 4.64
N VAL A 107 3.38 28.63 4.20
CA VAL A 107 3.21 29.10 2.82
C VAL A 107 4.41 29.94 2.34
N ASN A 108 5.17 30.56 3.24
CA ASN A 108 6.32 31.42 2.89
C ASN A 108 7.59 30.66 2.50
N GLU A 109 7.66 29.35 2.77
CA GLU A 109 8.86 28.55 2.45
C GLU A 109 8.90 28.13 0.98
N VAL A 110 7.76 28.10 0.30
CA VAL A 110 7.67 27.74 -1.12
C VAL A 110 7.92 28.99 -1.98
N LYS A 111 8.92 28.93 -2.85
CA LYS A 111 9.25 29.98 -3.81
C LYS A 111 8.64 29.64 -5.17
N ILE A 112 7.46 30.16 -5.43
CA ILE A 112 6.80 30.00 -6.73
C ILE A 112 7.56 30.83 -7.79
N PRO A 113 8.06 30.20 -8.88
CA PRO A 113 8.74 30.90 -9.96
C PRO A 113 7.80 31.90 -10.63
N LYS A 114 8.30 33.10 -10.96
CA LYS A 114 7.52 34.11 -11.69
C LYS A 114 7.24 33.73 -13.15
N ASN A 115 8.17 33.00 -13.76
CA ASN A 115 8.04 32.50 -15.11
C ASN A 115 7.52 31.08 -15.05
N LYS A 116 6.44 30.80 -15.79
CA LYS A 116 5.87 29.47 -15.90
C LYS A 116 6.74 28.62 -16.81
N ASP A 117 7.10 27.45 -16.30
CA ASP A 117 7.86 26.44 -17.03
C ASP A 117 6.97 25.20 -17.16
N ASP A 118 6.58 24.90 -18.39
CA ASP A 118 5.68 23.79 -18.71
C ASP A 118 6.43 22.43 -18.80
N THR A 119 7.71 22.40 -18.42
CA THR A 119 8.51 21.18 -18.42
C THR A 119 7.99 20.17 -17.40
N ILE A 120 7.86 18.93 -17.87
CA ILE A 120 7.62 17.74 -17.04
C ILE A 120 8.79 16.79 -17.27
N GLU A 121 9.46 16.39 -16.20
CA GLU A 121 10.60 15.47 -16.26
C GLU A 121 10.18 14.11 -15.66
N LEU A 122 10.38 13.02 -16.41
CA LEU A 122 10.16 11.65 -15.94
C LEU A 122 11.47 11.01 -15.47
N TYR A 123 11.42 10.34 -14.33
CA TYR A 123 12.54 9.62 -13.75
C TYR A 123 12.12 8.24 -13.22
N ASP A 124 13.06 7.30 -13.28
CA ASP A 124 12.87 5.93 -12.79
C ASP A 124 13.65 5.67 -11.50
N ILE A 125 13.04 4.93 -10.58
CA ILE A 125 13.66 4.40 -9.37
C ILE A 125 13.94 2.91 -9.62
N THR A 126 15.19 2.61 -9.97
CA THR A 126 15.65 1.24 -10.30
C THR A 126 16.81 0.76 -9.45
N ASP A 127 17.40 1.65 -8.66
CA ASP A 127 18.55 1.41 -7.79
C ASP A 127 18.16 0.77 -6.45
N ASN A 128 16.87 0.71 -6.12
CA ASN A 128 16.38 0.07 -4.91
C ASN A 128 16.13 -1.45 -5.13
N PRO A 129 16.76 -2.35 -4.35
CA PRO A 129 16.58 -3.79 -4.54
C PRO A 129 15.21 -4.33 -4.10
N LYS A 130 14.43 -3.55 -3.33
CA LYS A 130 13.13 -3.95 -2.77
C LYS A 130 11.97 -3.61 -3.70
N TYR A 131 12.03 -2.44 -4.33
CA TYR A 131 10.93 -1.93 -5.14
C TYR A 131 11.41 -1.11 -6.34
N LYS A 132 10.55 -1.00 -7.34
CA LYS A 132 10.69 -0.10 -8.48
C LYS A 132 9.65 1.01 -8.40
N GLY A 133 9.93 2.14 -9.01
CA GLY A 133 8.98 3.25 -9.07
C GLY A 133 9.34 4.26 -10.14
N HIS A 134 8.47 5.25 -10.29
CA HIS A 134 8.61 6.33 -11.25
C HIS A 134 8.16 7.63 -10.57
N TYR A 135 8.78 8.74 -10.92
CA TYR A 135 8.30 10.05 -10.51
C TYR A 135 8.38 11.08 -11.63
N LEU A 136 7.39 11.97 -11.63
CA LEU A 136 7.34 13.14 -12.48
C LEU A 136 7.72 14.37 -11.67
N VAL A 137 8.52 15.26 -12.24
CA VAL A 137 8.78 16.61 -11.71
C VAL A 137 8.10 17.62 -12.63
N ILE A 138 7.06 18.28 -12.13
CA ILE A 138 6.27 19.29 -12.83
C ILE A 138 6.73 20.66 -12.34
N LYS A 139 7.33 21.47 -13.23
CA LYS A 139 7.92 22.76 -12.83
C LYS A 139 6.87 23.83 -12.49
N ASP A 140 5.77 23.92 -13.25
CA ASP A 140 4.61 24.78 -12.90
C ASP A 140 3.57 23.99 -12.09
N SER A 141 3.52 24.24 -10.78
CA SER A 141 2.56 23.61 -9.86
C SER A 141 1.09 23.96 -10.14
N THR A 142 0.81 25.10 -10.79
CA THR A 142 -0.57 25.52 -11.10
C THR A 142 -1.21 24.69 -12.22
N ARG A 143 -0.42 23.86 -12.89
CA ARG A 143 -0.89 22.87 -13.88
C ARG A 143 -1.47 21.62 -13.25
N VAL A 144 -1.17 21.38 -11.96
CA VAL A 144 -1.68 20.22 -11.22
C VAL A 144 -3.11 20.50 -10.79
N LYS A 145 -4.03 19.61 -11.16
CA LYS A 145 -5.47 19.70 -10.89
C LYS A 145 -6.02 18.39 -10.37
N ILE A 146 -7.22 18.42 -9.81
CA ILE A 146 -8.00 17.22 -9.53
C ILE A 146 -8.88 16.89 -10.73
N GLY A 147 -8.66 15.72 -11.33
CA GLY A 147 -9.59 15.11 -12.28
C GLY A 147 -10.59 14.22 -11.54
N THR A 148 -11.82 14.17 -12.04
CA THR A 148 -12.89 13.34 -11.47
C THR A 148 -13.51 12.46 -12.54
N SER A 149 -13.99 11.28 -12.16
CA SER A 149 -14.78 10.44 -13.06
C SER A 149 -15.95 11.24 -13.66
N SER A 150 -16.15 11.12 -14.96
CA SER A 150 -17.29 11.69 -15.69
C SER A 150 -18.63 11.07 -15.26
N LYS A 151 -18.57 9.95 -14.53
CA LYS A 151 -19.70 9.15 -14.05
C LYS A 151 -19.73 9.05 -12.53
N LEU A 152 -19.27 10.11 -11.85
CA LEU A 152 -19.28 10.22 -10.39
C LEU A 152 -20.65 9.79 -9.82
N GLU A 153 -20.64 9.12 -8.66
CA GLU A 153 -21.80 8.49 -8.02
C GLU A 153 -22.38 7.25 -8.72
N THR A 154 -21.98 6.96 -9.97
CA THR A 154 -22.42 5.79 -10.72
C THR A 154 -21.31 4.75 -10.85
N GLU A 155 -20.19 5.14 -11.46
CA GLU A 155 -19.00 4.30 -11.61
C GLU A 155 -17.73 5.15 -11.69
N GLY A 156 -16.61 4.56 -11.27
CA GLY A 156 -15.29 5.13 -11.45
C GLY A 156 -14.80 4.93 -12.88
N GLU A 157 -13.76 5.67 -13.21
CA GLU A 157 -13.01 5.56 -14.46
C GLU A 157 -11.55 5.21 -14.13
N THR A 158 -10.83 4.61 -15.06
CA THR A 158 -9.40 4.37 -14.91
C THR A 158 -8.62 5.69 -14.85
N THR A 159 -7.35 5.66 -14.40
CA THR A 159 -6.53 6.87 -14.35
C THR A 159 -6.31 7.43 -15.76
N THR A 160 -6.11 6.53 -16.72
CA THR A 160 -6.03 6.87 -18.15
C THR A 160 -7.31 7.53 -18.66
N GLU A 161 -8.49 6.94 -18.44
CA GLU A 161 -9.76 7.54 -18.88
C GLU A 161 -9.99 8.94 -18.28
N ILE A 162 -9.71 9.14 -16.99
CA ILE A 162 -9.82 10.47 -16.37
C ILE A 162 -8.83 11.46 -17.00
N ALA A 163 -7.60 11.03 -17.27
CA ALA A 163 -6.58 11.86 -17.90
C ALA A 163 -6.98 12.27 -19.33
N GLU A 164 -7.38 11.31 -20.16
CA GLU A 164 -7.81 11.53 -21.54
C GLU A 164 -9.06 12.42 -21.62
N ASN A 165 -10.10 12.12 -20.83
CA ASN A 165 -11.32 12.92 -20.76
C ASN A 165 -11.04 14.37 -20.32
N SER A 166 -10.03 14.57 -19.48
CA SER A 166 -9.62 15.89 -19.00
C SER A 166 -8.66 16.61 -19.95
N GLY A 167 -8.14 15.94 -20.99
CA GLY A 167 -7.06 16.46 -21.85
C GLY A 167 -5.76 16.71 -21.07
N ALA A 168 -5.45 15.85 -20.11
CA ALA A 168 -4.25 15.93 -19.29
C ALA A 168 -3.06 15.22 -19.96
N ILE A 169 -1.86 15.77 -19.80
CA ILE A 169 -0.62 15.18 -20.30
C ILE A 169 -0.05 14.13 -19.33
N ALA A 170 -0.38 14.24 -18.05
CA ALA A 170 0.02 13.29 -17.02
C ALA A 170 -1.08 13.11 -15.98
N ALA A 171 -1.12 11.94 -15.34
CA ALA A 171 -1.99 11.69 -14.21
C ALA A 171 -1.43 10.61 -13.27
N VAL A 172 -1.80 10.69 -12.00
CA VAL A 172 -1.73 9.58 -11.05
C VAL A 172 -3.08 9.40 -10.38
N ASN A 173 -3.34 8.21 -9.82
CA ASN A 173 -4.57 7.99 -9.07
C ASN A 173 -4.70 8.95 -7.87
N GLY A 174 -5.94 9.21 -7.44
CA GLY A 174 -6.25 10.24 -6.47
C GLY A 174 -6.45 9.75 -5.03
N GLY A 175 -7.54 10.22 -4.43
CA GLY A 175 -7.85 10.08 -3.02
C GLY A 175 -8.65 8.83 -2.68
N ALA A 176 -9.13 8.78 -1.44
CA ALA A 176 -9.89 7.64 -0.92
C ALA A 176 -11.25 7.57 -1.59
N PHE A 177 -11.83 6.37 -1.60
CA PHE A 177 -13.17 6.16 -2.11
C PHE A 177 -13.83 4.96 -1.44
N VAL A 178 -15.15 4.99 -1.35
CA VAL A 178 -15.95 3.92 -0.75
C VAL A 178 -16.74 3.18 -1.82
N ASP A 179 -16.65 1.85 -1.79
CA ASP A 179 -17.45 1.00 -2.64
C ASP A 179 -18.80 0.71 -1.95
N ARG A 180 -19.89 1.29 -2.46
CA ARG A 180 -21.26 1.09 -1.94
C ARG A 180 -22.02 -0.08 -2.59
N SER A 181 -21.33 -0.91 -3.36
CA SER A 181 -21.96 -2.05 -4.06
C SER A 181 -22.42 -3.12 -3.07
N SER A 182 -23.64 -3.62 -3.26
CA SER A 182 -24.18 -4.80 -2.55
C SER A 182 -23.54 -6.11 -2.99
N VAL A 183 -22.75 -6.10 -4.08
CA VAL A 183 -22.01 -7.25 -4.59
C VAL A 183 -20.58 -7.18 -4.10
N LYS A 184 -20.22 -8.08 -3.17
CA LYS A 184 -18.92 -8.15 -2.45
C LYS A 184 -17.64 -8.19 -3.31
N TRP A 185 -17.74 -8.31 -4.63
CA TRP A 185 -16.60 -8.56 -5.52
C TRP A 185 -16.38 -7.47 -6.58
N THR A 186 -17.26 -6.47 -6.69
CA THR A 186 -17.14 -5.38 -7.67
C THR A 186 -17.08 -4.05 -6.94
N GLY A 187 -15.86 -3.53 -6.74
CA GLY A 187 -15.69 -2.14 -6.37
C GLY A 187 -16.03 -1.27 -7.58
N THR A 188 -16.96 -0.34 -7.43
CA THR A 188 -17.37 0.54 -8.54
C THR A 188 -16.43 1.72 -8.68
N GLY A 189 -15.73 2.12 -7.61
CA GLY A 189 -14.90 3.33 -7.63
C GLY A 189 -15.71 4.61 -7.81
N ALA A 190 -16.99 4.59 -7.43
CA ALA A 190 -17.93 5.66 -7.79
C ALA A 190 -17.98 6.84 -6.80
N PHE A 191 -17.65 6.61 -5.52
CA PHE A 191 -17.90 7.56 -4.45
C PHE A 191 -16.58 7.96 -3.77
N PRO A 192 -16.10 9.20 -3.96
CA PRO A 192 -14.97 9.71 -3.18
C PRO A 192 -15.26 9.64 -1.67
N ASP A 193 -14.19 9.61 -0.88
CA ASP A 193 -14.26 9.75 0.56
C ASP A 193 -13.42 10.95 1.03
N GLY A 194 -13.93 11.68 2.02
CA GLY A 194 -13.41 12.97 2.46
C GLY A 194 -13.85 14.13 1.56
N ILE A 195 -12.96 15.10 1.41
CA ILE A 195 -13.18 16.36 0.71
C ILE A 195 -12.52 16.31 -0.67
N VAL A 196 -13.25 16.77 -1.68
CA VAL A 196 -12.74 16.98 -3.05
C VAL A 196 -13.12 18.40 -3.50
N ILE A 197 -12.11 19.21 -3.81
CA ILE A 197 -12.25 20.55 -4.40
C ILE A 197 -11.48 20.56 -5.72
N SER A 198 -12.09 21.11 -6.75
CA SER A 198 -11.46 21.33 -8.04
C SER A 198 -11.89 22.68 -8.63
N ASP A 199 -10.96 23.42 -9.24
CA ASP A 199 -11.17 24.77 -9.76
C ASP A 199 -11.85 25.71 -8.72
N GLY A 200 -11.47 25.57 -7.45
CA GLY A 200 -11.97 26.35 -6.31
C GLY A 200 -13.40 26.04 -5.90
N LYS A 201 -14.00 24.96 -6.43
CA LYS A 201 -15.39 24.56 -6.15
C LYS A 201 -15.41 23.22 -5.41
N LYS A 202 -16.30 23.10 -4.42
CA LYS A 202 -16.62 21.80 -3.82
C LYS A 202 -17.21 20.88 -4.90
N VAL A 203 -16.53 19.77 -5.13
CA VAL A 203 -17.02 18.64 -5.93
C VAL A 203 -17.70 17.64 -5.00
N TRP A 204 -17.06 17.31 -3.88
CA TRP A 204 -17.54 16.29 -2.94
C TRP A 204 -17.12 16.61 -1.51
N ASN A 205 -17.97 16.27 -0.55
CA ASN A 205 -17.62 16.20 0.86
C ASN A 205 -18.46 15.13 1.55
N SER A 206 -17.84 14.05 2.04
CA SER A 206 -18.52 13.01 2.84
C SER A 206 -18.53 13.28 4.35
N LEU A 207 -17.96 14.41 4.79
CA LEU A 207 -17.80 14.82 6.19
C LEU A 207 -18.67 16.05 6.51
N ASP A 208 -18.82 16.34 7.80
CA ASP A 208 -19.37 17.64 8.23
C ASP A 208 -18.41 18.79 7.86
N GLU A 209 -18.94 19.98 7.58
CA GLU A 209 -18.15 21.10 7.03
C GLU A 209 -16.97 21.56 7.93
N ASP A 210 -17.10 21.37 9.24
CA ASP A 210 -16.06 21.71 10.23
C ASP A 210 -15.20 20.50 10.64
N SER A 211 -15.54 19.29 10.19
CA SER A 211 -14.73 18.11 10.44
C SER A 211 -13.43 18.19 9.66
N LYS A 212 -12.31 17.98 10.35
CA LYS A 212 -10.99 17.98 9.74
C LYS A 212 -10.61 16.57 9.27
N THR A 213 -9.98 16.50 8.11
CA THR A 213 -9.40 15.26 7.58
C THR A 213 -8.02 15.53 6.99
N ASP A 214 -7.17 14.50 6.95
CA ASP A 214 -5.89 14.58 6.25
C ASP A 214 -6.15 14.75 4.75
N LEU A 215 -5.48 15.74 4.16
CA LEU A 215 -5.61 16.10 2.76
C LEU A 215 -4.37 16.86 2.29
N PHE A 216 -4.24 16.98 0.97
CA PHE A 216 -3.52 18.09 0.39
C PHE A 216 -4.47 19.08 -0.29
N ALA A 217 -4.00 20.30 -0.41
CA ALA A 217 -4.62 21.32 -1.23
C ALA A 217 -3.55 22.11 -2.00
N ILE A 218 -3.93 22.72 -3.13
CA ILE A 218 -3.09 23.62 -3.90
C ILE A 218 -3.77 24.98 -3.94
N THR A 219 -3.07 26.02 -3.48
CA THR A 219 -3.57 27.39 -3.51
C THR A 219 -3.60 27.94 -4.94
N LYS A 220 -4.23 29.11 -5.14
CA LYS A 220 -4.21 29.82 -6.42
C LYS A 220 -2.80 30.13 -6.95
N ASP A 221 -1.86 30.33 -6.03
CA ASP A 221 -0.45 30.58 -6.37
C ASP A 221 0.34 29.28 -6.61
N GLY A 222 -0.30 28.11 -6.52
CA GLY A 222 0.35 26.83 -6.75
C GLY A 222 1.12 26.29 -5.54
N ILE A 223 0.77 26.72 -4.32
CA ILE A 223 1.42 26.24 -3.09
C ILE A 223 0.69 25.01 -2.57
N LEU A 224 1.42 23.90 -2.41
CA LEU A 224 0.94 22.65 -1.85
C LEU A 224 0.88 22.75 -0.32
N ILE A 225 -0.33 22.72 0.20
CA ILE A 225 -0.64 22.65 1.63
C ILE A 225 -0.97 21.20 1.96
N VAL A 226 -0.41 20.69 3.05
CA VAL A 226 -0.68 19.32 3.56
C VAL A 226 -1.05 19.37 5.03
N GLY A 227 -1.89 18.44 5.47
CA GLY A 227 -2.28 18.28 6.87
C GLY A 227 -3.78 18.10 7.06
N LYS A 228 -4.26 18.39 8.28
CA LYS A 228 -5.67 18.25 8.66
C LYS A 228 -6.42 19.56 8.48
N TYR A 229 -7.36 19.58 7.54
CA TYR A 229 -8.19 20.76 7.26
C TYR A 229 -9.66 20.38 7.11
N SER A 230 -10.54 21.33 7.44
CA SER A 230 -11.97 21.25 7.14
C SER A 230 -12.31 21.99 5.83
N GLU A 231 -13.51 21.78 5.31
CA GLU A 231 -13.96 22.46 4.09
C GLU A 231 -13.97 23.98 4.27
N ASN A 232 -14.38 24.47 5.44
CA ASN A 232 -14.43 25.90 5.74
C ASN A 232 -13.03 26.53 5.78
N GLN A 233 -12.04 25.86 6.37
CA GLN A 233 -10.66 26.34 6.37
C GLN A 233 -10.07 26.39 4.95
N LEU A 234 -10.41 25.41 4.10
CA LEU A 234 -9.97 25.41 2.70
C LEU A 234 -10.57 26.55 1.88
N LYS A 235 -11.84 26.92 2.15
CA LYS A 235 -12.48 28.10 1.55
C LYS A 235 -11.78 29.39 1.96
N GLU A 236 -11.43 29.54 3.24
CA GLU A 236 -10.70 30.71 3.75
C GLU A 236 -9.29 30.85 3.14
N LEU A 237 -8.66 29.73 2.81
CA LEU A 237 -7.35 29.68 2.14
C LEU A 237 -7.43 29.85 0.61
N GLU A 238 -8.63 30.03 0.05
CA GLU A 238 -8.89 30.21 -1.38
C GLU A 238 -8.21 29.14 -2.27
N VAL A 239 -8.21 27.88 -1.80
CA VAL A 239 -7.58 26.77 -2.53
C VAL A 239 -8.29 26.51 -3.85
N GLN A 240 -7.52 26.13 -4.87
CA GLN A 240 -8.07 25.73 -6.17
C GLN A 240 -8.35 24.23 -6.22
N GLU A 241 -7.46 23.45 -5.64
CA GLU A 241 -7.52 21.99 -5.68
C GLU A 241 -7.41 21.47 -4.26
N ALA A 242 -8.19 20.46 -3.89
CA ALA A 242 -8.00 19.73 -2.63
C ALA A 242 -8.50 18.30 -2.76
N LEU A 243 -7.79 17.38 -2.11
CA LEU A 243 -8.12 15.97 -2.14
C LEU A 243 -7.73 15.30 -0.83
N SER A 244 -8.71 14.65 -0.19
CA SER A 244 -8.49 13.90 1.04
C SER A 244 -7.76 12.58 0.82
N PHE A 245 -6.62 12.47 1.50
CA PHE A 245 -5.91 11.23 1.76
C PHE A 245 -4.82 11.48 2.81
N GLY A 246 -4.19 10.41 3.28
CA GLY A 246 -3.02 10.51 4.15
C GLY A 246 -2.19 9.24 4.18
N PRO A 247 -1.20 9.17 5.09
CA PRO A 247 -0.81 10.22 6.03
C PRO A 247 0.02 11.34 5.38
N THR A 248 0.11 12.47 6.07
CA THR A 248 1.09 13.54 5.78
C THR A 248 2.50 13.04 6.04
N LEU A 249 3.41 13.23 5.08
CA LEU A 249 4.76 12.66 5.09
C LEU A 249 5.83 13.70 5.42
N VAL A 250 5.75 14.89 4.84
CA VAL A 250 6.72 15.97 5.08
C VAL A 250 5.96 17.27 5.23
N VAL A 251 6.34 18.07 6.22
CA VAL A 251 5.81 19.42 6.45
C VAL A 251 6.98 20.36 6.72
N ASN A 252 7.04 21.49 6.03
CA ASN A 252 8.05 22.54 6.23
C ASN A 252 9.49 22.01 6.26
N GLY A 253 9.82 21.11 5.30
CA GLY A 253 11.14 20.49 5.18
C GLY A 253 11.49 19.51 6.31
N LYS A 254 10.50 19.03 7.07
CA LYS A 254 10.69 18.05 8.14
C LYS A 254 9.83 16.82 7.91
N MET A 255 10.46 15.65 8.03
CA MET A 255 9.74 14.38 8.03
C MET A 255 8.83 14.29 9.26
N THR A 256 7.55 14.01 9.04
CA THR A 256 6.58 13.75 10.10
C THR A 256 6.86 12.43 10.80
N GLU A 257 6.32 12.25 11.99
CA GLU A 257 6.33 10.95 12.66
C GLU A 257 5.32 10.01 11.98
N ILE A 258 5.81 8.92 11.41
CA ILE A 258 4.97 7.87 10.81
C ILE A 258 4.57 6.90 11.92
N THR A 259 3.41 7.15 12.54
CA THR A 259 2.86 6.30 13.61
C THR A 259 2.42 4.94 13.09
N MET A 260 1.92 4.90 11.85
CA MET A 260 1.51 3.70 11.13
C MET A 260 2.29 3.60 9.83
N ASP A 261 3.09 2.56 9.62
CA ASP A 261 3.93 2.45 8.41
C ASP A 261 3.13 1.96 7.17
N GLY A 262 1.83 1.70 7.34
CA GLY A 262 0.92 1.27 6.27
C GLY A 262 1.22 -0.10 5.66
N GLY A 263 2.30 -0.77 6.08
CA GLY A 263 2.76 -2.01 5.49
C GLY A 263 3.48 -1.86 4.15
N ILE A 264 3.93 -2.97 3.57
CA ILE A 264 4.60 -2.98 2.25
C ILE A 264 3.51 -3.09 1.17
N ALA A 265 3.37 -2.06 0.33
CA ALA A 265 2.38 -2.03 -0.75
C ALA A 265 2.85 -1.15 -1.93
N PRO A 266 2.20 -1.24 -3.10
CA PRO A 266 2.26 -0.17 -4.10
C PRO A 266 1.79 1.16 -3.48
N ARG A 267 2.46 2.25 -3.83
CA ARG A 267 2.22 3.58 -3.23
C ARG A 267 2.12 4.66 -4.30
N THR A 268 1.30 5.65 -4.02
CA THR A 268 1.21 6.89 -4.79
C THR A 268 1.35 8.05 -3.82
N ALA A 269 2.07 9.10 -4.19
CA ALA A 269 2.26 10.25 -3.33
C ALA A 269 2.52 11.53 -4.14
N ILE A 270 2.28 12.66 -3.48
CA ILE A 270 2.56 14.00 -4.02
C ILE A 270 3.45 14.77 -3.05
N GLY A 271 4.39 15.54 -3.59
CA GLY A 271 5.19 16.47 -2.80
C GLY A 271 5.51 17.76 -3.57
N GLN A 272 5.92 18.80 -2.86
CA GLN A 272 6.36 20.06 -3.42
C GLN A 272 7.74 20.44 -2.89
N ARG A 273 8.61 20.85 -3.81
CA ARG A 273 9.95 21.36 -3.51
C ARG A 273 9.92 22.85 -3.16
N GLU A 274 11.02 23.34 -2.56
CA GLU A 274 11.18 24.77 -2.25
C GLU A 274 11.11 25.67 -3.49
N ASP A 275 11.49 25.16 -4.67
CA ASP A 275 11.41 25.87 -5.96
C ASP A 275 10.03 25.84 -6.62
N GLY A 276 9.00 25.37 -5.89
CA GLY A 276 7.61 25.34 -6.34
C GLY A 276 7.25 24.10 -7.16
N ALA A 277 8.23 23.34 -7.66
CA ALA A 277 7.96 22.16 -8.48
C ALA A 277 7.21 21.07 -7.70
N ILE A 278 6.23 20.44 -8.36
CA ILE A 278 5.48 19.30 -7.82
C ILE A 278 6.16 18.00 -8.24
N ILE A 279 6.23 17.06 -7.31
CA ILE A 279 6.65 15.68 -7.53
C ILE A 279 5.40 14.80 -7.44
N LEU A 280 5.10 14.05 -8.50
CA LEU A 280 4.16 12.94 -8.45
C LEU A 280 4.95 11.64 -8.45
N LEU A 281 4.75 10.80 -7.44
CA LEU A 281 5.51 9.58 -7.22
C LEU A 281 4.58 8.37 -7.26
N VAL A 282 4.98 7.33 -7.99
CA VAL A 282 4.42 5.98 -7.87
C VAL A 282 5.52 4.97 -7.55
N ILE A 283 5.21 4.01 -6.68
CA ILE A 283 6.05 2.86 -6.38
C ILE A 283 5.23 1.61 -6.67
N ASP A 284 5.76 0.77 -7.56
CA ASP A 284 5.15 -0.52 -7.88
C ASP A 284 5.27 -1.48 -6.71
N GLY A 285 4.39 -2.46 -6.63
CA GLY A 285 4.44 -3.45 -5.56
C GLY A 285 3.61 -4.68 -5.87
N ARG A 286 3.64 -5.66 -4.96
CA ARG A 286 2.91 -6.94 -5.11
C ARG A 286 3.25 -7.70 -6.40
N SER A 287 4.48 -7.55 -6.89
CA SER A 287 5.01 -8.29 -8.04
C SER A 287 6.31 -9.02 -7.69
N LEU A 288 6.74 -9.96 -8.54
CA LEU A 288 8.01 -10.67 -8.35
C LEU A 288 9.24 -9.74 -8.44
N THR A 289 9.09 -8.58 -9.08
CA THR A 289 10.20 -7.64 -9.30
C THR A 289 10.08 -6.36 -8.48
N SER A 290 8.97 -6.18 -7.75
CA SER A 290 8.76 -5.07 -6.83
C SER A 290 7.84 -5.49 -5.69
N LEU A 291 8.36 -5.49 -4.46
CA LEU A 291 7.55 -5.84 -3.29
C LEU A 291 6.60 -4.70 -2.91
N GLY A 292 7.03 -3.46 -3.09
CA GLY A 292 6.34 -2.24 -2.66
C GLY A 292 7.11 -1.50 -1.58
N ALA A 293 6.55 -0.37 -1.14
CA ALA A 293 7.14 0.50 -0.13
C ALA A 293 6.21 0.70 1.06
N THR A 294 6.81 1.00 2.20
CA THR A 294 6.12 1.50 3.39
C THR A 294 5.99 3.02 3.36
N TYR A 295 5.16 3.62 4.22
CA TYR A 295 5.04 5.08 4.24
C TYR A 295 6.35 5.76 4.63
N LYS A 296 7.14 5.15 5.51
CA LYS A 296 8.46 5.67 5.87
C LYS A 296 9.40 5.72 4.66
N GLU A 297 9.39 4.67 3.82
CA GLU A 297 10.21 4.63 2.62
C GLU A 297 9.76 5.67 1.58
N VAL A 298 8.44 5.85 1.39
CA VAL A 298 7.90 6.92 0.52
C VAL A 298 8.30 8.30 1.02
N GLN A 299 8.19 8.54 2.33
CA GLN A 299 8.60 9.78 2.98
C GLN A 299 10.09 10.06 2.71
N GLU A 300 10.96 9.06 2.88
CA GLU A 300 12.40 9.20 2.64
C GLU A 300 12.72 9.50 1.16
N VAL A 301 12.00 8.91 0.21
CA VAL A 301 12.15 9.20 -1.22
C VAL A 301 11.80 10.66 -1.50
N LEU A 302 10.61 11.12 -1.11
CA LEU A 302 10.18 12.50 -1.37
C LEU A 302 11.08 13.52 -0.67
N TYR A 303 11.52 13.22 0.56
CA TYR A 303 12.45 14.06 1.29
C TYR A 303 13.81 14.19 0.57
N LYS A 304 14.37 13.07 0.06
CA LYS A 304 15.62 13.09 -0.73
C LYS A 304 15.48 13.83 -2.06
N LEU A 305 14.29 13.81 -2.66
CA LEU A 305 13.97 14.58 -3.86
C LEU A 305 13.76 16.09 -3.58
N GLY A 306 13.86 16.50 -2.32
CA GLY A 306 13.78 17.90 -1.88
C GLY A 306 12.36 18.39 -1.60
N ALA A 307 11.39 17.49 -1.43
CA ALA A 307 10.05 17.89 -1.03
C ALA A 307 10.08 18.52 0.36
N ILE A 308 9.55 19.73 0.48
CA ILE A 308 9.35 20.43 1.74
C ILE A 308 7.94 20.23 2.29
N ASN A 309 6.98 19.91 1.43
CA ASN A 309 5.64 19.44 1.82
C ASN A 309 5.32 18.19 1.02
N ALA A 310 4.77 17.15 1.66
CA ALA A 310 4.42 15.91 0.99
C ALA A 310 3.33 15.13 1.72
N ILE A 311 2.48 14.44 0.96
CA ILE A 311 1.44 13.57 1.48
C ILE A 311 1.34 12.29 0.64
N ASN A 312 0.93 11.21 1.28
CA ASN A 312 0.57 9.96 0.60
C ASN A 312 -0.83 10.07 -0.04
N LEU A 313 -1.06 9.34 -1.15
CA LEU A 313 -2.33 9.20 -1.86
C LEU A 313 -2.81 7.73 -1.86
N ASP A 314 -3.96 7.45 -2.47
CA ASP A 314 -4.47 6.08 -2.54
C ASP A 314 -3.43 5.15 -3.18
N GLY A 315 -3.33 3.93 -2.67
CA GLY A 315 -2.26 3.00 -3.01
C GLY A 315 -2.76 1.66 -3.51
N GLY A 316 -1.89 0.66 -3.44
CA GLY A 316 -2.26 -0.71 -3.71
C GLY A 316 -2.71 -0.93 -5.16
N LYS A 317 -3.95 -1.36 -5.33
CA LYS A 317 -4.51 -1.65 -6.68
C LYS A 317 -4.79 -0.39 -7.49
N SER A 318 -4.90 0.76 -6.83
CA SER A 318 -5.18 2.03 -7.47
C SER A 318 -3.90 2.68 -8.04
N THR A 319 -2.72 2.32 -7.52
CA THR A 319 -1.42 2.90 -7.92
C THR A 319 -1.19 2.77 -9.43
N THR A 320 -1.32 3.91 -10.10
CA THR A 320 -1.20 4.07 -11.54
C THR A 320 -0.62 5.43 -11.85
N MET A 321 0.29 5.50 -12.82
CA MET A 321 0.81 6.71 -13.43
C MET A 321 0.63 6.63 -14.94
N TYR A 322 -0.06 7.63 -15.48
CA TYR A 322 -0.23 7.88 -16.91
C TYR A 322 0.63 9.08 -17.31
N TYR A 323 1.35 8.99 -18.42
CA TYR A 323 2.11 10.09 -18.99
C TYR A 323 2.20 9.93 -20.51
N ASP A 324 1.88 11.00 -21.24
CA ASP A 324 2.02 11.09 -22.70
C ASP A 324 1.37 9.93 -23.49
N GLY A 325 0.14 9.55 -23.10
CA GLY A 325 -0.62 8.50 -23.80
C GLY A 325 -0.38 7.09 -23.29
N GLU A 326 0.51 6.89 -22.32
CA GLU A 326 0.91 5.56 -21.86
C GLU A 326 0.87 5.42 -20.33
N ILE A 327 0.63 4.20 -19.86
CA ILE A 327 0.83 3.83 -18.46
C ILE A 327 2.31 3.54 -18.26
N ILE A 328 2.94 4.27 -17.33
CA ILE A 328 4.39 4.20 -17.12
C ILE A 328 4.79 3.10 -16.14
N ASN A 329 3.98 2.86 -15.11
CA ASN A 329 4.27 1.90 -14.05
C ASN A 329 3.58 0.53 -14.30
N THR A 330 3.76 -0.42 -13.38
CA THR A 330 3.08 -1.72 -13.44
C THR A 330 1.95 -1.82 -12.41
N PRO A 331 0.67 -1.55 -12.79
CA PRO A 331 -0.45 -1.67 -11.87
C PRO A 331 -0.54 -3.06 -11.23
N SER A 332 -0.79 -3.10 -9.92
CA SER A 332 -0.86 -4.36 -9.16
C SER A 332 -2.19 -5.11 -9.30
N ASN A 333 -3.16 -4.52 -9.98
CA ASN A 333 -4.47 -5.13 -10.19
C ASN A 333 -4.42 -6.06 -11.42
N SER A 334 -4.99 -7.26 -11.27
CA SER A 334 -4.85 -8.33 -12.26
C SER A 334 -5.53 -8.04 -13.61
N MET A 335 -6.41 -7.05 -13.65
CA MET A 335 -7.12 -6.62 -14.87
C MET A 335 -6.57 -5.31 -15.45
N GLY A 336 -5.40 -4.86 -15.01
CA GLY A 336 -4.85 -3.54 -15.36
C GLY A 336 -5.29 -2.48 -14.37
N GLU A 337 -5.52 -1.25 -14.82
CA GLU A 337 -5.93 -0.13 -13.97
C GLU A 337 -7.22 -0.45 -13.19
N ARG A 338 -7.32 0.07 -11.96
CA ARG A 338 -8.56 0.05 -11.20
C ARG A 338 -9.36 1.30 -11.53
N THR A 339 -10.69 1.15 -11.61
CA THR A 339 -11.59 2.30 -11.65
C THR A 339 -11.57 3.05 -10.33
N ILE A 340 -11.44 4.37 -10.41
CA ILE A 340 -11.34 5.31 -9.29
C ILE A 340 -12.21 6.53 -9.56
N PRO A 341 -12.65 7.27 -8.52
CA PRO A 341 -13.48 8.44 -8.73
C PRO A 341 -12.68 9.72 -8.94
N THR A 342 -11.41 9.75 -8.52
CA THR A 342 -10.56 10.95 -8.57
C THR A 342 -9.14 10.59 -8.99
N ALA A 343 -8.50 11.51 -9.69
CA ALA A 343 -7.10 11.45 -10.09
C ALA A 343 -6.42 12.82 -9.87
N VAL A 344 -5.11 12.81 -9.65
CA VAL A 344 -4.31 14.03 -9.74
C VAL A 344 -3.79 14.13 -11.17
N ILE A 345 -4.20 15.16 -11.89
CA ILE A 345 -3.90 15.35 -13.31
C ILE A 345 -3.01 16.57 -13.54
N VAL A 346 -2.30 16.61 -14.66
CA VAL A 346 -1.45 17.73 -15.07
C VAL A 346 -1.92 18.22 -16.44
N LYS A 347 -2.28 19.50 -16.54
CA LYS A 347 -2.77 20.14 -17.77
C LYS A 347 -1.81 21.21 -18.27
#